data_AF-A0A847N6E1-F1
#
_entry.id   AF-A0A847N6E1-F1
#
_cell.length_a   1.000
_cell.length_b   1.000
_cell.length_c   1.000
_cell.angle_alpha   90.00
_cell.angle_beta   90.00
_cell.angle_gamma   90.00
#
_symmetry.space_group_name_H-M   'P 1'
#
loop_
_entity.id
_entity.type
_entity.pdbx_description
1 polymer ?
#
loop_
_entity_poly.entity_id
_entity_poly.type
_entity_poly.pdbx_seq_one_letter_code
_entity_poly.pdbx_strand_id
1 'polypeptide(L)'
;MIGYLNEFTKRFNETDFLKAIYETTYRTDINLIILDEMNLARVEYYFAEFLSIMELPDPKEWLIDITPDQIPGDPIHLRNGKLLLPQNVWFIGTANKDDSTFTITDKVYDRASSIEMNKKAEYIDAQMTSGVQMTYEYLDTLFKQAEKEHALSLKTIDDLTKLDHFITEKFQITFGNRIMKQIKTFVPVYVACGQKEIDGLDYIVARKIIRKFESLNIAFLQPELEQLLQFLDKTFGKKEFKESRKLIAQYQKQL
;
A
#
# COMPACT_ATOMS: atom_id res chain seq x y z
N MET A 1 1.98 -18.68 -9.84
CA MET A 1 1.78 -17.33 -10.43
C MET A 1 2.85 -17.00 -11.45
N ILE A 2 4.13 -17.29 -11.21
CA ILE A 2 5.23 -16.96 -12.14
C ILE A 2 5.40 -18.03 -13.24
N GLY A 3 5.18 -19.30 -12.92
CA GLY A 3 5.36 -20.42 -13.85
C GLY A 3 5.95 -21.61 -13.12
N TYR A 4 6.41 -22.61 -13.85
CA TYR A 4 7.15 -23.74 -13.28
C TYR A 4 8.07 -24.38 -14.32
N LEU A 5 9.18 -24.95 -13.87
CA LEU A 5 10.04 -25.77 -14.71
C LEU A 5 9.41 -27.16 -14.89
N ASN A 6 9.13 -27.54 -16.12
CA ASN A 6 8.67 -28.88 -16.42
C ASN A 6 9.87 -29.83 -16.45
N GLU A 7 10.02 -30.64 -15.40
CA GLU A 7 11.15 -31.57 -15.22
C GLU A 7 11.31 -32.59 -16.34
N PHE A 8 10.22 -32.97 -17.02
CA PHE A 8 10.26 -33.95 -18.10
C PHE A 8 10.77 -33.35 -19.41
N THR A 9 10.30 -32.16 -19.76
CA THR A 9 10.67 -31.47 -21.00
C THR A 9 11.91 -30.59 -20.85
N LYS A 10 12.32 -30.31 -19.60
CA LYS A 10 13.35 -29.33 -19.23
C LYS A 10 13.08 -27.94 -19.81
N ARG A 11 11.80 -27.60 -20.00
CA ARG A 11 11.34 -26.29 -20.44
C ARG A 11 10.58 -25.61 -19.31
N PHE A 12 10.84 -24.32 -19.14
CA PHE A 12 10.04 -23.50 -18.25
C PHE A 12 8.70 -23.20 -18.90
N ASN A 13 7.61 -23.44 -18.18
CA ASN A 13 6.27 -23.06 -18.58
C ASN A 13 5.95 -21.72 -17.90
N GLU A 14 6.10 -20.64 -18.66
CA GLU A 14 5.78 -19.30 -18.19
C GLU A 14 4.28 -19.02 -18.20
N THR A 15 3.88 -18.08 -17.35
CA THR A 15 2.50 -17.57 -17.30
C THR A 15 2.41 -16.22 -18.01
N ASP A 16 1.20 -15.82 -18.41
CA ASP A 16 0.98 -14.47 -18.96
C ASP A 16 1.35 -13.37 -17.96
N PHE A 17 1.23 -13.64 -16.66
CA PHE A 17 1.69 -12.75 -15.61
C PHE A 17 3.22 -12.52 -15.66
N LEU A 18 4.01 -13.60 -15.79
CA LEU A 18 5.47 -13.46 -15.94
C LEU A 18 5.84 -12.77 -17.26
N LYS A 19 5.14 -13.09 -18.36
CA LYS A 19 5.36 -12.39 -19.65
C LYS A 19 5.12 -10.89 -19.52
N ALA A 20 4.01 -10.49 -18.90
CA ALA A 20 3.69 -9.08 -18.67
C ALA A 20 4.77 -8.38 -17.82
N ILE A 21 5.22 -9.00 -16.72
CA ILE A 21 6.35 -8.47 -15.93
C ILE A 21 7.60 -8.35 -16.79
N TYR A 22 7.94 -9.37 -17.57
CA TYR A 22 9.12 -9.36 -18.41
C TYR A 22 9.08 -8.24 -19.45
N GLU A 23 7.94 -7.99 -20.10
CA GLU A 23 7.76 -6.90 -21.07
C GLU A 23 8.04 -5.52 -20.45
N THR A 24 7.68 -5.33 -19.18
CA THR A 24 7.91 -4.05 -18.49
C THR A 24 9.38 -3.68 -18.35
N THR A 25 10.29 -4.66 -18.43
CA THR A 25 11.74 -4.45 -18.37
C THR A 25 12.29 -3.70 -19.60
N TYR A 26 11.51 -3.62 -20.69
CA TYR A 26 11.85 -2.84 -21.89
C TYR A 26 11.17 -1.46 -21.92
N ARG A 27 10.42 -1.12 -20.87
CA ARG A 27 9.59 0.08 -20.81
C ARG A 27 10.10 1.03 -19.75
N THR A 28 9.88 2.32 -19.98
CA THR A 28 10.23 3.39 -19.03
C THR A 28 9.00 4.07 -18.43
N ASP A 29 7.82 3.87 -19.00
CA ASP A 29 6.55 4.35 -18.48
C ASP A 29 6.03 3.48 -17.33
N ILE A 30 4.99 3.95 -16.66
CA ILE A 30 4.38 3.26 -15.52
C ILE A 30 3.50 2.12 -16.05
N ASN A 31 3.77 0.91 -15.56
CA ASN A 31 3.05 -0.30 -15.93
C ASN A 31 2.22 -0.77 -14.74
N LEU A 32 0.91 -0.87 -14.93
CA LEU A 32 -0.02 -1.34 -13.92
C LEU A 32 -0.41 -2.79 -14.21
N ILE A 33 -0.14 -3.68 -13.27
CA ILE A 33 -0.60 -5.07 -13.32
C ILE A 33 -1.83 -5.18 -12.43
N ILE A 34 -2.98 -5.42 -13.04
CA ILE A 34 -4.27 -5.50 -12.36
C ILE A 34 -4.57 -6.97 -12.04
N LEU A 35 -4.71 -7.26 -10.74
CA LEU A 35 -5.11 -8.55 -10.20
C LEU A 35 -6.57 -8.46 -9.79
N ASP A 36 -7.46 -8.94 -10.66
CA ASP A 36 -8.89 -8.92 -10.36
C ASP A 36 -9.27 -9.99 -9.33
N GLU A 37 -10.12 -9.62 -8.38
CA GLU A 37 -10.56 -10.43 -7.24
C GLU A 37 -9.41 -11.18 -6.55
N MET A 38 -8.36 -10.43 -6.22
CA MET A 38 -7.08 -10.98 -5.78
C MET A 38 -7.21 -11.85 -4.51
N ASN A 39 -8.26 -11.65 -3.70
CA ASN A 39 -8.49 -12.36 -2.45
C ASN A 39 -9.43 -13.57 -2.56
N LEU A 40 -9.73 -14.05 -3.78
CA LEU A 40 -10.30 -15.39 -3.99
C LEU A 40 -9.41 -16.50 -3.42
N ALA A 41 -8.11 -16.26 -3.34
CA ALA A 41 -7.15 -17.06 -2.60
C ALA A 41 -6.41 -16.18 -1.58
N ARG A 42 -5.77 -16.80 -0.58
CA ARG A 42 -4.93 -16.08 0.39
C ARG A 42 -3.78 -15.37 -0.32
N VAL A 43 -3.87 -14.05 -0.43
CA VAL A 43 -2.90 -13.17 -1.11
C VAL A 43 -1.49 -13.41 -0.58
N GLU A 44 -1.33 -13.56 0.74
CA GLU A 44 -0.03 -13.77 1.36
C GLU A 44 0.65 -15.10 0.99
N TYR A 45 -0.02 -16.02 0.29
CA TYR A 45 0.57 -17.29 -0.16
C TYR A 45 1.09 -17.20 -1.58
N TYR A 46 0.27 -16.80 -2.53
CA TYR A 46 0.70 -16.78 -3.94
C TYR A 46 1.51 -15.53 -4.29
N PHE A 47 1.35 -14.43 -3.53
CA PHE A 47 2.05 -13.16 -3.74
C PHE A 47 3.19 -12.94 -2.73
N ALA A 48 3.52 -13.96 -1.93
CA ALA A 48 4.47 -13.88 -0.82
C ALA A 48 5.85 -13.39 -1.26
N GLU A 49 6.34 -13.89 -2.38
CA GLU A 49 7.66 -13.56 -2.94
C GLU A 49 7.75 -12.07 -3.28
N PHE A 50 6.77 -11.53 -4.00
CA PHE A 50 6.67 -10.11 -4.34
C PHE A 50 6.59 -9.23 -3.09
N LEU A 51 5.73 -9.60 -2.12
CA LEU A 51 5.64 -8.90 -0.84
C LEU A 51 6.93 -8.94 -0.02
N SER A 52 7.83 -9.89 -0.30
CA SER A 52 9.10 -10.02 0.40
C SER A 52 10.20 -9.23 -0.29
N ILE A 53 10.37 -9.38 -1.61
CA ILE A 53 11.43 -8.70 -2.35
C ILE A 53 11.22 -7.18 -2.38
N MET A 54 9.98 -6.72 -2.49
CA MET A 54 9.65 -5.28 -2.52
C MET A 54 9.85 -4.58 -1.16
N GLU A 55 10.17 -5.33 -0.10
CA GLU A 55 10.58 -4.77 1.19
C GLU A 55 12.07 -4.44 1.26
N LEU A 56 12.87 -4.98 0.33
CA LEU A 56 14.30 -4.70 0.30
C LEU A 56 14.53 -3.21 -0.01
N PRO A 57 15.44 -2.55 0.75
CA PRO A 57 15.65 -1.12 0.63
C PRO A 57 16.28 -0.70 -0.71
N ASP A 58 17.04 -1.59 -1.35
CA ASP A 58 17.63 -1.36 -2.68
C ASP A 58 16.79 -2.08 -3.75
N PRO A 59 16.13 -1.34 -4.66
CA PRO A 59 15.40 -1.94 -5.77
C PRO A 59 16.25 -2.78 -6.72
N LYS A 60 17.58 -2.62 -6.72
CA LYS A 60 18.49 -3.47 -7.50
C LYS A 60 18.53 -4.91 -6.99
N GLU A 61 18.07 -5.14 -5.77
CA GLU A 61 17.99 -6.46 -5.15
C GLU A 61 16.61 -7.11 -5.31
N TRP A 62 15.66 -6.47 -6.01
CA TRP A 62 14.32 -7.02 -6.26
C TRP A 62 14.36 -8.11 -7.34
N LEU A 63 15.12 -9.17 -7.08
CA LEU A 63 15.36 -10.29 -7.97
C LEU A 63 14.36 -11.41 -7.67
N ILE A 64 13.55 -11.78 -8.66
CA ILE A 64 12.60 -12.90 -8.63
C ILE A 64 13.33 -14.14 -9.14
N ASP A 65 13.24 -15.25 -8.40
CA ASP A 65 13.82 -16.53 -8.82
C ASP A 65 12.88 -17.24 -9.82
N ILE A 66 13.31 -17.38 -11.08
CA ILE A 66 12.50 -18.00 -12.14
C ILE A 66 12.89 -19.46 -12.33
N THR A 67 14.18 -19.72 -12.52
CA THR A 67 14.73 -21.05 -12.82
C THR A 67 16.13 -21.17 -12.22
N PRO A 68 16.57 -22.37 -11.77
CA PRO A 68 17.93 -22.54 -11.23
C PRO A 68 19.01 -22.43 -12.32
N ASP A 69 18.72 -22.90 -13.53
CA ASP A 69 19.68 -22.97 -14.63
C ASP A 69 19.28 -22.00 -15.75
N GLN A 70 20.26 -21.24 -16.25
CA GLN A 70 20.12 -20.42 -17.45
C GLN A 70 20.68 -21.15 -18.66
N ILE A 71 19.88 -21.26 -19.73
CA ILE A 71 20.25 -21.98 -20.95
C ILE A 71 20.41 -21.02 -22.14
N PRO A 72 21.19 -21.38 -23.18
CA PRO A 72 21.27 -20.59 -24.41
C PRO A 72 19.89 -20.41 -25.04
N GLY A 73 19.52 -19.16 -25.31
CA GLY A 73 18.21 -18.79 -25.85
C GLY A 73 17.23 -18.24 -24.81
N ASP A 74 17.60 -18.25 -23.52
CA ASP A 74 16.81 -17.59 -22.49
C ASP A 74 16.68 -16.08 -22.72
N PRO A 75 15.60 -15.46 -22.20
CA PRO A 75 15.35 -14.04 -22.41
C PRO A 75 16.49 -13.14 -21.87
N ILE A 76 16.84 -12.07 -22.59
CA ILE A 76 18.03 -11.22 -22.35
C ILE A 76 18.10 -10.65 -20.92
N HIS A 77 16.97 -10.19 -20.37
CA HIS A 77 16.90 -9.64 -19.01
C HIS A 77 16.80 -10.68 -17.90
N LEU A 78 16.74 -11.98 -18.23
CA LEU A 78 16.95 -13.05 -17.27
C LEU A 78 18.46 -13.20 -17.05
N ARG A 79 18.93 -13.11 -15.80
CA ARG A 79 20.36 -13.22 -15.46
C ARG A 79 20.53 -14.20 -14.32
N ASN A 80 21.31 -15.27 -14.56
CA ASN A 80 21.51 -16.34 -13.58
C ASN A 80 20.17 -16.90 -13.07
N GLY A 81 19.21 -17.09 -13.99
CA GLY A 81 17.89 -17.61 -13.65
C GLY A 81 16.98 -16.66 -12.87
N LYS A 82 17.41 -15.40 -12.65
CA LYS A 82 16.67 -14.38 -11.92
C LYS A 82 16.20 -13.26 -12.83
N LEU A 83 15.04 -12.69 -12.52
CA LEU A 83 14.49 -11.51 -13.18
C LEU A 83 14.47 -10.33 -12.20
N LEU A 84 15.08 -9.21 -12.57
CA LEU A 84 14.97 -7.98 -11.80
C LEU A 84 13.58 -7.38 -12.01
N LEU A 85 12.81 -7.23 -10.94
CA LEU A 85 11.53 -6.53 -10.94
C LEU A 85 11.78 -5.01 -11.07
N PRO A 86 11.38 -4.38 -12.18
CA PRO A 86 11.66 -2.97 -12.37
C PRO A 86 10.69 -2.10 -11.56
N GLN A 87 11.15 -0.94 -11.12
CA GLN A 87 10.37 -0.05 -10.24
C GLN A 87 9.15 0.60 -10.91
N ASN A 88 9.10 0.57 -12.24
CA ASN A 88 7.98 1.08 -13.02
C ASN A 88 6.80 0.11 -13.09
N VAL A 89 6.83 -1.03 -12.37
CA VAL A 89 5.72 -1.98 -12.27
C VAL A 89 5.00 -1.81 -10.95
N TRP A 90 3.72 -1.47 -11.01
CA TRP A 90 2.86 -1.38 -9.83
C TRP A 90 1.74 -2.41 -9.91
N PHE A 91 1.52 -3.11 -8.79
CA PHE A 91 0.47 -4.11 -8.67
C PHE A 91 -0.76 -3.49 -8.03
N ILE A 92 -1.89 -3.62 -8.69
CA ILE A 92 -3.19 -3.16 -8.20
C ILE A 92 -4.09 -4.39 -8.10
N GLY A 93 -4.58 -4.67 -6.91
CA GLY A 93 -5.54 -5.75 -6.70
C GLY A 93 -6.91 -5.21 -6.34
N THR A 94 -7.95 -5.75 -6.95
CA THR A 94 -9.32 -5.58 -6.45
C THR A 94 -9.59 -6.69 -5.44
N ALA A 95 -10.33 -6.36 -4.38
CA ALA A 95 -10.66 -7.32 -3.33
C ALA A 95 -12.10 -7.11 -2.87
N ASN A 96 -12.84 -8.21 -2.76
CA ASN A 96 -14.20 -8.19 -2.22
C ASN A 96 -14.16 -8.50 -0.72
N LYS A 97 -15.16 -8.04 0.02
CA LYS A 97 -15.34 -8.36 1.44
C LYS A 97 -16.69 -9.05 1.60
N ASP A 98 -16.74 -10.32 1.21
CA ASP A 98 -17.91 -11.19 1.26
C ASP A 98 -17.54 -12.59 1.76
N ASP A 99 -18.55 -13.44 1.99
CA ASP A 99 -18.36 -14.79 2.53
C ASP A 99 -17.59 -15.73 1.59
N SER A 100 -17.46 -15.37 0.31
CA SER A 100 -16.83 -16.20 -0.71
C SER A 100 -15.34 -15.93 -0.91
N THR A 101 -14.79 -14.94 -0.20
CA THR A 101 -13.40 -14.49 -0.34
C THR A 101 -12.61 -14.63 0.95
N PHE A 102 -11.28 -14.68 0.85
CA PHE A 102 -10.40 -14.72 2.01
C PHE A 102 -10.16 -13.31 2.56
N THR A 103 -10.20 -13.18 3.89
CA THR A 103 -9.78 -11.96 4.57
C THR A 103 -8.31 -11.67 4.30
N ILE A 104 -8.02 -10.45 3.86
CA ILE A 104 -6.64 -9.97 3.67
C ILE A 104 -6.00 -9.73 5.05
N THR A 105 -4.82 -10.30 5.25
CA THR A 105 -4.09 -10.19 6.52
C THR A 105 -3.33 -8.86 6.64
N ASP A 106 -3.00 -8.44 7.87
CA ASP A 106 -2.17 -7.24 8.11
C ASP A 106 -0.80 -7.33 7.43
N LYS A 107 -0.28 -8.56 7.21
CA LYS A 107 0.97 -8.78 6.46
C LYS A 107 0.93 -8.23 5.04
N VAL A 108 -0.25 -8.21 4.43
CA VAL A 108 -0.48 -7.64 3.08
C VAL A 108 -0.80 -6.16 3.21
N TYR A 109 -1.76 -5.80 4.08
CA TYR A 109 -2.20 -4.42 4.23
C TYR A 109 -1.12 -3.45 4.72
N ASP A 110 -0.15 -3.90 5.52
CA ASP A 110 0.94 -3.04 5.95
C ASP A 110 1.83 -2.64 4.77
N ARG A 111 1.87 -3.46 3.71
CA ARG A 111 2.72 -3.29 2.53
C ARG A 111 2.02 -2.62 1.35
N ALA A 112 0.70 -2.78 1.24
CA ALA A 112 -0.10 -2.20 0.17
C ALA A 112 -0.79 -0.91 0.61
N SER A 113 -1.04 0.01 -0.33
CA SER A 113 -1.98 1.12 -0.11
C SER A 113 -3.40 0.61 -0.37
N SER A 114 -4.34 0.85 0.56
CA SER A 114 -5.73 0.46 0.39
C SER A 114 -6.62 1.64 0.01
N ILE A 115 -7.53 1.38 -0.93
CA ILE A 115 -8.61 2.30 -1.32
C ILE A 115 -9.91 1.57 -1.05
N GLU A 116 -10.73 2.11 -0.14
CA GLU A 116 -12.02 1.55 0.19
C GLU A 116 -13.15 2.27 -0.56
N MET A 117 -13.93 1.51 -1.33
CA MET A 117 -15.03 2.04 -2.14
C MET A 117 -16.37 1.65 -1.52
N ASN A 118 -16.66 2.21 -0.34
CA ASN A 118 -17.87 1.85 0.44
C ASN A 118 -19.15 2.59 0.02
N LYS A 119 -19.03 3.60 -0.84
CA LYS A 119 -20.15 4.43 -1.29
C LYS A 119 -20.09 4.59 -2.79
N LYS A 120 -21.26 4.52 -3.42
CA LYS A 120 -21.40 4.92 -4.81
C LYS A 120 -21.00 6.39 -4.93
N ALA A 121 -20.06 6.68 -5.82
CA ALA A 121 -19.69 8.05 -6.12
C ALA A 121 -20.90 8.79 -6.72
N GLU A 122 -21.07 10.05 -6.31
CA GLU A 122 -21.99 10.94 -7.01
C GLU A 122 -21.46 11.19 -8.42
N TYR A 123 -22.36 11.49 -9.35
CA TYR A 123 -21.93 11.86 -10.70
C TYR A 123 -21.12 13.15 -10.63
N ILE A 124 -19.89 13.11 -11.15
CA ILE A 124 -19.02 14.27 -11.26
C ILE A 124 -18.93 14.60 -12.74
N ASP A 125 -19.40 15.79 -13.12
CA ASP A 125 -19.19 16.34 -14.46
C ASP A 125 -17.74 16.81 -14.60
N ALA A 126 -16.86 15.84 -14.85
CA ALA A 126 -15.44 16.08 -15.05
C ALA A 126 -15.17 16.33 -16.55
N GLN A 127 -14.45 17.41 -16.85
CA GLN A 127 -14.02 17.67 -18.22
C GLN A 127 -13.08 16.56 -18.70
N MET A 128 -13.30 16.08 -19.93
CA MET A 128 -12.40 15.11 -20.54
C MET A 128 -11.03 15.76 -20.73
N THR A 129 -10.02 15.21 -20.06
CA THR A 129 -8.62 15.62 -20.21
C THR A 129 -7.86 14.60 -21.05
N SER A 130 -6.92 15.06 -21.87
CA SER A 130 -5.96 14.18 -22.54
C SER A 130 -5.12 13.43 -21.50
N GLY A 131 -4.85 12.15 -21.76
CA GLY A 131 -3.95 11.36 -20.93
C GLY A 131 -2.54 11.94 -20.91
N VAL A 132 -1.85 11.82 -19.77
CA VAL A 132 -0.46 12.21 -19.63
C VAL A 132 0.40 10.95 -19.71
N GLN A 133 1.40 10.97 -20.58
CA GLN A 133 2.44 9.94 -20.61
C GLN A 133 3.70 10.51 -19.98
N MET A 134 4.28 9.77 -19.04
CA MET A 134 5.54 10.11 -18.42
C MET A 134 6.31 8.85 -18.06
N THR A 135 7.62 8.99 -17.94
CA THR A 135 8.48 7.92 -17.43
C THR A 135 8.30 7.78 -15.93
N TYR A 136 8.54 6.58 -15.41
CA TYR A 136 8.65 6.33 -13.98
C TYR A 136 9.72 7.22 -13.33
N GLU A 137 10.87 7.40 -14.00
CA GLU A 137 11.95 8.24 -13.48
C GLU A 137 11.49 9.69 -13.29
N TYR A 138 10.78 10.26 -14.25
CA TYR A 138 10.21 11.60 -14.09
C TYR A 138 9.21 11.67 -12.93
N LEU A 139 8.30 10.70 -12.83
CA LEU A 139 7.34 10.67 -11.72
C LEU A 139 8.03 10.54 -10.35
N ASP A 140 9.06 9.70 -10.24
CA ASP A 140 9.85 9.55 -9.02
C ASP A 140 10.59 10.85 -8.65
N THR A 141 11.06 11.63 -9.63
CA THR A 141 11.62 12.97 -9.34
C THR A 141 10.59 13.92 -8.76
N LEU A 142 9.33 13.88 -9.25
CA LEU A 142 8.24 14.68 -8.67
C LEU A 142 7.92 14.26 -7.24
N PHE A 143 7.91 12.95 -6.96
CA PHE A 143 7.73 12.45 -5.59
C PHE A 143 8.84 12.92 -4.65
N LYS A 144 10.10 12.79 -5.05
CA LYS A 144 11.26 13.26 -4.28
C LYS A 144 11.25 14.77 -4.06
N GLN A 145 10.81 15.52 -5.06
CA GLN A 145 10.65 16.97 -4.94
C GLN A 145 9.56 17.30 -3.91
N ALA A 146 8.40 16.65 -3.99
CA ALA A 146 7.33 16.82 -3.02
C ALA A 146 7.78 16.47 -1.59
N GLU A 147 8.50 15.36 -1.40
CA GLU A 147 9.08 14.97 -0.10
C GLU A 147 9.99 16.04 0.50
N LYS A 148 10.76 16.74 -0.34
CA LYS A 148 11.67 17.80 0.09
C LYS A 148 10.95 19.13 0.38
N GLU A 149 10.02 19.52 -0.48
CA GLU A 149 9.32 20.82 -0.41
C GLU A 149 8.19 20.83 0.62
N HIS A 150 7.56 19.68 0.84
CA HIS A 150 6.40 19.53 1.72
C HIS A 150 6.65 18.52 2.85
N ALA A 151 7.88 18.48 3.36
CA ALA A 151 8.22 17.68 4.53
C ALA A 151 7.30 18.04 5.71
N LEU A 152 6.89 17.02 6.47
CA LEU A 152 6.01 17.17 7.64
C LEU A 152 6.55 18.23 8.61
N SER A 153 5.67 19.13 9.05
CA SER A 153 6.03 20.12 10.06
C SER A 153 6.48 19.48 11.38
N LEU A 154 7.38 20.14 12.11
CA LEU A 154 7.86 19.66 13.42
C LEU A 154 6.72 19.42 14.41
N LYS A 155 5.69 20.29 14.36
CA LYS A 155 4.48 20.14 15.17
C LYS A 155 3.74 18.85 14.82
N THR A 156 3.53 18.57 13.54
CA THR A 156 2.84 17.36 13.10
C THR A 156 3.61 16.09 13.45
N ILE A 157 4.94 16.13 13.40
CA ILE A 157 5.79 15.02 13.87
C ILE A 157 5.59 14.79 15.38
N ASP A 158 5.64 15.85 16.19
CA ASP A 158 5.43 15.78 17.65
C ASP A 158 4.03 15.25 18.00
N ASP A 159 2.99 15.78 17.34
CA ASP A 159 1.60 15.34 17.53
C ASP A 159 1.38 13.89 17.08
N LEU A 160 2.06 13.45 16.01
CA LEU A 160 2.07 12.05 15.57
C LEU A 160 2.75 11.13 16.60
N THR A 161 3.86 11.55 17.20
CA THR A 161 4.52 10.79 18.27
C THR A 161 3.64 10.66 19.51
N LYS A 162 2.92 11.73 19.89
CA LYS A 162 1.94 11.64 20.98
C LYS A 162 0.80 10.68 20.65
N LEU A 163 0.33 10.68 19.41
CA LEU A 163 -0.72 9.77 18.94
C LEU A 163 -0.24 8.30 18.99
N ASP A 164 0.97 8.03 18.50
CA ASP A 164 1.58 6.69 18.56
C ASP A 164 1.72 6.20 20.01
N HIS A 165 2.22 7.05 20.91
CA HIS A 165 2.32 6.71 22.33
C HIS A 165 0.96 6.39 22.96
N PHE A 166 -0.05 7.22 22.70
CA PHE A 166 -1.40 7.02 23.20
C PHE A 166 -2.01 5.71 22.67
N ILE A 167 -1.90 5.45 21.36
CA ILE A 167 -2.46 4.24 20.75
C ILE A 167 -1.73 2.99 21.24
N THR A 168 -0.41 3.07 21.40
CA THR A 168 0.40 1.98 21.96
C THR A 168 -0.03 1.65 23.39
N GLU A 169 -0.19 2.66 24.25
CA GLU A 169 -0.57 2.47 25.65
C GLU A 169 -1.97 1.84 25.78
N LYS A 170 -2.95 2.37 25.06
CA LYS A 170 -4.37 1.99 25.23
C LYS A 170 -4.81 0.79 24.40
N PHE A 171 -4.24 0.62 23.21
CA PHE A 171 -4.68 -0.40 22.24
C PHE A 171 -3.62 -1.44 21.91
N GLN A 172 -2.39 -1.31 22.45
CA GLN A 172 -1.26 -2.21 22.18
C GLN A 172 -0.91 -2.29 20.68
N ILE A 173 -1.17 -1.20 19.94
CA ILE A 173 -0.84 -1.07 18.52
C ILE A 173 0.25 0.00 18.38
N THR A 174 1.34 -0.34 17.72
CA THR A 174 2.49 0.54 17.51
C THR A 174 2.63 1.00 16.06
N PHE A 175 3.20 2.19 15.87
CA PHE A 175 3.50 2.71 14.55
C PHE A 175 4.86 2.18 14.13
N GLY A 176 4.87 1.00 13.51
CA GLY A 176 6.11 0.40 13.03
C GLY A 176 6.86 1.30 12.03
N ASN A 177 8.18 1.07 11.90
CA ASN A 177 9.06 1.85 11.01
C ASN A 177 8.52 1.99 9.58
N ARG A 178 7.85 0.96 9.06
CA ARG A 178 7.22 0.98 7.73
C ARG A 178 6.13 2.03 7.65
N ILE A 179 5.23 2.10 8.63
CA ILE A 179 4.14 3.06 8.63
C ILE A 179 4.69 4.48 8.76
N MET A 180 5.70 4.68 9.62
CA MET A 180 6.36 5.98 9.74
C MET A 180 7.05 6.42 8.44
N LYS A 181 7.69 5.50 7.72
CA LYS A 181 8.24 5.78 6.39
C LYS A 181 7.12 6.17 5.43
N GLN A 182 6.03 5.40 5.38
CA GLN A 182 4.89 5.68 4.50
C GLN A 182 4.24 7.04 4.81
N ILE A 183 4.12 7.46 6.07
CA ILE A 183 3.63 8.78 6.45
C ILE A 183 4.54 9.87 5.90
N LYS A 184 5.86 9.71 6.06
CA LYS A 184 6.87 10.67 5.59
C LYS A 184 6.96 10.78 4.07
N THR A 185 6.59 9.74 3.32
CA THR A 185 6.61 9.77 1.85
C THR A 185 5.24 10.17 1.28
N PHE A 186 4.14 9.72 1.89
CA PHE A 186 2.78 9.96 1.38
C PHE A 186 2.28 11.39 1.63
N VAL A 187 2.43 11.91 2.85
CA VAL A 187 1.86 13.22 3.22
C VAL A 187 2.42 14.36 2.36
N PRO A 188 3.74 14.44 2.10
CA PRO A 188 4.27 15.47 1.22
C PRO A 188 3.71 15.44 -0.21
N VAL A 189 3.56 14.24 -0.79
CA VAL A 189 2.95 14.06 -2.12
C VAL A 189 1.47 14.47 -2.10
N TYR A 190 0.75 14.15 -1.03
CA TYR A 190 -0.63 14.57 -0.83
C TYR A 190 -0.77 16.11 -0.81
N VAL A 191 0.16 16.79 -0.13
CA VAL A 191 0.22 18.26 -0.10
C VAL A 191 0.61 18.85 -1.46
N ALA A 192 1.55 18.25 -2.18
CA ALA A 192 1.92 18.67 -3.54
C ALA A 192 0.74 18.61 -4.52
N CYS A 193 -0.22 17.70 -4.29
CA CYS A 193 -1.48 17.63 -5.03
C CYS A 193 -2.51 18.71 -4.61
N GLY A 194 -2.09 19.72 -3.84
CA GLY A 194 -2.93 20.86 -3.43
C GLY A 194 -3.82 20.60 -2.22
N GLN A 195 -3.61 19.49 -1.50
CA GLN A 195 -4.38 19.15 -0.29
C GLN A 195 -3.65 19.60 0.99
N LYS A 196 -4.32 19.47 2.15
CA LYS A 196 -3.74 19.87 3.44
C LYS A 196 -2.94 18.73 4.07
N GLU A 197 -1.87 19.10 4.78
CA GLU A 197 -1.02 18.18 5.54
C GLU A 197 -1.84 17.32 6.53
N ILE A 198 -2.77 17.96 7.26
CA ILE A 198 -3.61 17.29 8.27
C ILE A 198 -4.56 16.25 7.65
N ASP A 199 -5.10 16.53 6.46
CA ASP A 199 -6.00 15.62 5.74
C ASP A 199 -5.21 14.40 5.21
N GLY A 200 -4.00 14.62 4.72
CA GLY A 200 -3.10 13.55 4.30
C GLY A 200 -2.67 12.66 5.47
N LEU A 201 -2.38 13.25 6.63
CA LEU A 201 -2.05 12.51 7.84
C LEU A 201 -3.25 11.68 8.32
N ASP A 202 -4.45 12.27 8.39
CA ASP A 202 -5.66 11.54 8.75
C ASP A 202 -5.93 10.38 7.79
N TYR A 203 -5.79 10.61 6.48
CA TYR A 203 -6.02 9.60 5.45
C TYR A 203 -5.19 8.33 5.70
N ILE A 204 -3.89 8.49 5.99
CA ILE A 204 -3.00 7.35 6.21
C ILE A 204 -3.16 6.74 7.61
N VAL A 205 -3.36 7.55 8.65
CA VAL A 205 -3.61 7.05 10.02
C VAL A 205 -4.88 6.22 10.07
N ALA A 206 -5.97 6.70 9.46
CA ALA A 206 -7.23 5.98 9.37
C ALA A 206 -7.03 4.58 8.76
N ARG A 207 -6.34 4.51 7.61
CA ARG A 207 -6.20 3.27 6.83
C ARG A 207 -5.14 2.32 7.37
N LYS A 208 -4.07 2.81 7.97
CA LYS A 208 -2.93 1.99 8.41
C LYS A 208 -2.95 1.66 9.89
N ILE A 209 -3.55 2.51 10.71
CA ILE A 209 -3.54 2.37 12.17
C ILE A 209 -4.94 2.07 12.68
N ILE A 210 -5.89 2.98 12.47
CA ILE A 210 -7.24 2.83 13.04
C ILE A 210 -7.93 1.58 12.49
N ARG A 211 -7.71 1.23 11.22
CA ARG A 211 -8.18 -0.03 10.63
C ARG A 211 -7.81 -1.28 11.45
N LYS A 212 -6.65 -1.30 12.11
CA LYS A 212 -6.19 -2.45 12.91
C LYS A 212 -7.09 -2.69 14.13
N PHE A 213 -7.93 -1.73 14.50
CA PHE A 213 -8.87 -1.88 15.61
C PHE A 213 -9.98 -2.90 15.28
N GLU A 214 -10.22 -3.20 14.00
CA GLU A 214 -11.13 -4.28 13.58
C GLU A 214 -10.72 -5.66 14.14
N SER A 215 -9.43 -5.86 14.42
CA SER A 215 -8.92 -7.10 15.03
C SER A 215 -9.07 -7.14 16.56
N LEU A 216 -9.40 -6.01 17.19
CA LEU A 216 -9.54 -5.90 18.63
C LEU A 216 -10.95 -6.27 19.07
N ASN A 217 -11.09 -6.68 20.34
CA ASN A 217 -12.40 -6.87 20.93
C ASN A 217 -13.01 -5.52 21.34
N ILE A 218 -13.60 -4.83 20.36
CA ILE A 218 -14.08 -3.45 20.47
C ILE A 218 -15.15 -3.28 21.56
N ALA A 219 -15.90 -4.34 21.88
CA ALA A 219 -16.96 -4.31 22.88
C ALA A 219 -16.46 -3.85 24.27
N PHE A 220 -15.20 -4.13 24.60
CA PHE A 220 -14.59 -3.77 25.88
C PHE A 220 -13.72 -2.50 25.81
N LEU A 221 -13.63 -1.85 24.65
CA LEU A 221 -12.73 -0.71 24.41
C LEU A 221 -13.47 0.62 24.20
N GLN A 222 -14.76 0.70 24.52
CA GLN A 222 -15.55 1.93 24.39
C GLN A 222 -14.93 3.12 25.16
N PRO A 223 -14.50 2.97 26.43
CA PRO A 223 -13.87 4.06 27.16
C PRO A 223 -12.58 4.55 26.49
N GLU A 224 -11.76 3.64 25.96
CA GLU A 224 -10.51 3.94 25.26
C GLU A 224 -10.77 4.65 23.92
N LEU A 225 -11.81 4.24 23.18
CA LEU A 225 -12.23 4.92 21.95
C LEU A 225 -12.72 6.35 22.22
N GLU A 226 -13.47 6.57 23.31
CA GLU A 226 -13.88 7.92 23.73
C GLU A 226 -12.67 8.77 24.13
N GLN A 227 -11.72 8.20 24.87
CA GLN A 227 -10.46 8.88 25.21
C GLN A 227 -9.65 9.22 23.96
N LEU A 228 -9.62 8.34 22.95
CA LEU A 228 -8.96 8.61 21.67
C LEU A 228 -9.62 9.80 20.95
N LEU A 229 -10.95 9.86 20.90
CA LEU A 229 -11.66 11.00 20.32
C LEU A 229 -11.36 12.31 21.05
N GLN A 230 -11.30 12.29 22.38
CA GLN A 230 -10.90 13.45 23.19
C GLN A 230 -9.45 13.86 22.94
N PHE A 231 -8.55 12.89 22.77
CA PHE A 231 -7.16 13.14 22.39
C PHE A 231 -7.10 13.83 21.02
N LEU A 232 -7.82 13.31 20.02
CA LEU A 232 -7.88 13.90 18.68
C LEU A 232 -8.44 15.34 18.71
N ASP A 233 -9.46 15.59 19.53
CA ASP A 233 -10.04 16.93 19.74
C ASP A 233 -8.99 17.92 20.27
N LYS A 234 -8.18 17.50 21.24
CA LYS A 234 -7.19 18.36 21.91
C LYS A 234 -5.97 18.61 21.03
N THR A 235 -5.50 17.58 20.33
CA THR A 235 -4.23 17.62 19.58
C THR A 235 -4.42 18.22 18.18
N PHE A 236 -5.45 17.77 17.45
CA PHE A 236 -5.64 18.13 16.05
C PHE A 236 -6.85 19.05 15.81
N GLY A 237 -7.79 19.10 16.76
CA GLY A 237 -8.99 19.91 16.68
C GLY A 237 -10.24 19.12 16.34
N LYS A 238 -11.40 19.64 16.75
CA LYS A 238 -12.71 18.95 16.67
C LYS A 238 -13.21 18.68 15.25
N LYS A 239 -12.74 19.46 14.27
CA LYS A 239 -13.19 19.37 12.86
C LYS A 239 -12.19 18.63 11.95
N GLU A 240 -11.03 18.28 12.49
CA GLU A 240 -9.97 17.56 11.78
C GLU A 240 -10.06 16.05 12.06
N PHE A 241 -9.27 15.24 11.37
CA PHE A 241 -9.25 13.77 11.51
C PHE A 241 -10.61 13.10 11.19
N LYS A 242 -11.27 13.56 10.14
CA LYS A 242 -12.62 13.12 9.77
C LYS A 242 -12.69 11.64 9.42
N GLU A 243 -11.72 11.11 8.67
CA GLU A 243 -11.68 9.71 8.27
C GLU A 243 -11.43 8.81 9.48
N SER A 244 -10.45 9.14 10.33
CA SER A 244 -10.18 8.40 11.56
C SER A 244 -11.37 8.41 12.51
N ARG A 245 -12.01 9.57 12.71
CA ARG A 245 -13.23 9.69 13.54
C ARG A 245 -14.39 8.88 13.00
N LYS A 246 -14.57 8.87 11.68
CA LYS A 246 -15.63 8.09 11.03
C LYS A 246 -15.42 6.58 11.25
N LEU A 247 -14.19 6.09 11.13
CA LEU A 247 -13.87 4.68 11.44
C LEU A 247 -14.08 4.37 12.93
N ILE A 248 -13.59 5.22 13.83
CA ILE A 248 -13.82 5.07 15.28
C ILE A 248 -15.32 4.99 15.59
N ALA A 249 -16.13 5.90 15.01
CA ALA A 249 -17.58 5.90 15.20
C ALA A 249 -18.28 4.67 14.61
N GLN A 250 -17.72 4.04 13.57
CA GLN A 250 -18.22 2.76 13.06
C GLN A 250 -17.95 1.64 14.06
N TYR A 251 -16.74 1.57 14.61
CA TYR A 251 -16.36 0.61 15.64
C TYR A 251 -17.22 0.76 16.91
N GLN A 252 -17.53 1.99 17.33
CA GLN A 252 -18.43 2.22 18.47
C GLN A 252 -19.84 1.66 18.25
N LYS A 253 -20.30 1.55 16.99
CA LYS A 253 -21.65 1.08 16.62
C LYS A 253 -21.75 -0.42 16.39
N GLN A 254 -20.66 -1.17 16.36
CA GLN A 254 -20.65 -2.61 16.09
C GLN A 254 -21.03 -3.48 17.31
N LEU A 255 -21.73 -2.89 18.28
CA LEU A 255 -22.27 -3.53 19.49
C LEU A 255 -23.73 -3.93 19.29
#